data_AF-A0A1W1DJR6-F1
#
_entry.id   AF-A0A1W1DJR6-F1
#
_cell.length_a   1.000
_cell.length_b   1.000
_cell.length_c   1.000
_cell.angle_alpha   90.00
_cell.angle_beta   90.00
_cell.angle_gamma   90.00
#
_symmetry.space_group_name_H-M   'P 1'
#
loop_
_entity.id
_entity.type
_entity.pdbx_description
1 polymer ?
#
loop_
_entity_poly.entity_id
_entity_poly.type
_entity_poly.pdbx_seq_one_letter_code
_entity_poly.pdbx_strand_id
1 'polypeptide(L)' 'MFKVYGDVQSCTLILDKTTGKSKGFGFVEISKVGNAKAAIQALNGKAIDGNKIRVKKAELTNDTQ' A
#
# COMPACT_ATOMS: atom_id res chain seq x y z
N MET A 1 2.23 4.15 10.05
CA MET A 1 0.82 4.15 9.60
C MET A 1 0.22 2.76 9.47
N PHE A 2 0.88 1.77 8.86
CA PHE A 2 0.30 0.42 8.68
C PHE A 2 0.55 -0.56 9.84
N LYS A 3 1.66 -0.39 10.59
CA LYS A 3 2.06 -1.25 11.73
C LYS A 3 1.04 -1.31 12.89
N VAL A 4 0.16 -0.31 13.00
CA VAL A 4 -0.90 -0.28 14.03
C VAL A 4 -2.04 -1.24 13.74
N TYR A 5 -2.21 -1.64 12.48
CA TYR A 5 -3.29 -2.54 12.06
C TYR A 5 -2.81 -3.99 12.00
N GLY A 6 -1.52 -4.23 11.83
CA GLY A 6 -0.94 -5.55 11.81
C GLY A 6 0.55 -5.54 11.49
N ASP A 7 1.16 -6.72 11.53
CA ASP A 7 2.55 -6.90 11.19
C ASP A 7 2.75 -6.75 9.68
N VAL A 8 3.61 -5.81 9.28
CA VAL A 8 3.90 -5.50 7.89
C VAL A 8 5.07 -6.38 7.46
N GLN A 9 4.80 -7.33 6.56
CA GLN A 9 5.82 -8.22 6.02
C GLN A 9 6.74 -7.48 5.05
N SER A 10 6.14 -6.66 4.18
CA SER A 10 6.87 -5.99 3.12
C SER A 10 6.18 -4.69 2.72
N CYS A 11 6.98 -3.72 2.30
CA CYS A 11 6.48 -2.47 1.72
C CYS A 11 7.34 -2.11 0.51
N THR A 12 6.70 -2.05 -0.64
CA THR A 12 7.34 -1.77 -1.92
C THR A 12 6.75 -0.49 -2.47
N LEU A 13 7.54 0.58 -2.50
CA LEU A 13 7.14 1.82 -3.13
C LEU A 13 7.46 1.74 -4.63
N ILE A 14 6.49 2.05 -5.49
CA ILE A 14 6.73 2.07 -6.92
C ILE A 14 7.26 3.46 -7.30
N LEU A 15 8.54 3.45 -7.65
CA LEU A 15 9.27 4.59 -8.14
C LEU A 15 9.37 4.47 -9.66
N ASP A 16 9.23 5.58 -10.35
CA ASP A 16 9.51 5.68 -11.76
C ASP A 16 11.01 5.50 -11.97
N LYS A 17 11.41 4.42 -12.65
CA LYS A 17 12.84 4.09 -12.86
C LYS A 17 13.56 5.13 -13.73
N THR A 18 12.82 5.88 -14.54
CA THR A 18 13.38 6.84 -15.51
C THR A 18 13.63 8.20 -14.87
N THR A 19 12.72 8.65 -14.00
CA THR A 19 12.79 9.98 -13.36
C THR A 19 13.18 9.92 -11.89
N GLY A 20 13.23 8.74 -11.28
CA GLY A 20 13.46 8.54 -9.85
C GLY A 20 12.32 9.05 -8.96
N LYS A 21 11.24 9.58 -9.55
CA LYS A 21 10.10 10.11 -8.81
C LYS A 21 9.14 9.00 -8.41
N SER A 22 8.55 9.11 -7.22
CA SER A 22 7.48 8.20 -6.81
C SER A 22 6.31 8.29 -7.77
N LYS A 23 5.83 7.16 -8.29
CA LYS A 23 4.61 7.12 -9.13
C LYS A 23 3.34 7.43 -8.33
N GLY A 24 3.46 7.69 -7.03
CA GLY A 24 2.33 7.99 -6.14
C GLY A 24 1.58 6.74 -5.68
N PHE A 25 2.13 5.54 -5.86
CA PHE A 25 1.57 4.30 -5.36
C PHE A 25 2.64 3.33 -4.87
N GLY A 26 2.22 2.41 -4.01
CA GLY A 26 3.06 1.38 -3.43
C GLY A 26 2.21 0.22 -2.93
N PHE A 27 2.87 -0.90 -2.70
CA PHE A 27 2.28 -2.14 -2.21
C PHE A 27 2.75 -2.38 -0.78
N VAL A 28 1.84 -2.86 0.06
CA VAL A 28 2.13 -3.23 1.44
C VAL A 28 1.57 -4.61 1.67
N GLU A 29 2.41 -5.52 2.15
CA GLU A 29 2.05 -6.87 2.53
C GLU A 29 1.90 -6.95 4.06
N ILE A 30 0.78 -7.52 4.51
CA ILE A 30 0.45 -7.71 5.93
C ILE A 30 0.26 -9.19 6.20
N SER A 31 0.86 -9.72 7.26
CA SER A 31 0.88 -11.18 7.54
C SER A 31 -0.52 -11.76 7.80
N LYS A 32 -1.48 -10.95 8.26
CA LYS A 32 -2.86 -11.37 8.54
C LYS A 32 -3.87 -10.65 7.63
N VAL A 33 -4.72 -11.44 6.97
CA VAL A 33 -5.79 -10.92 6.09
C VAL A 33 -6.81 -10.07 6.85
N GLY A 34 -7.19 -10.45 8.07
CA GLY A 34 -8.12 -9.67 8.89
C GLY A 34 -7.59 -8.26 9.19
N ASN A 35 -6.30 -8.19 9.54
CA ASN A 35 -5.58 -6.95 9.80
C ASN A 35 -5.43 -6.10 8.53
N ALA A 36 -5.15 -6.74 7.39
CA ALA A 36 -5.08 -6.07 6.09
C ALA A 36 -6.43 -5.40 5.74
N LYS A 37 -7.55 -6.09 5.96
CA LYS A 37 -8.89 -5.55 5.68
C LYS A 37 -9.25 -4.37 6.59
N ALA A 38 -8.82 -4.40 7.85
CA ALA A 38 -8.98 -3.27 8.78
C ALA A 38 -8.12 -2.07 8.34
N ALA A 39 -6.86 -2.30 7.97
CA ALA A 39 -5.96 -1.28 7.46
C ALA A 39 -6.51 -0.61 6.19
N ILE A 40 -7.02 -1.40 5.25
CA ILE A 40 -7.66 -0.91 4.03
C ILE A 40 -8.82 0.03 4.38
N GLN A 41 -9.74 -0.38 5.26
CA GLN A 41 -10.89 0.45 5.61
C GLN A 41 -10.51 1.74 6.35
N ALA A 42 -9.53 1.67 7.25
CA ALA A 42 -9.13 2.83 8.04
C ALA A 42 -8.24 3.83 7.28
N LEU A 43 -7.47 3.37 6.28
CA LEU A 43 -6.53 4.20 5.53
C LEU A 43 -7.08 4.61 4.15
N ASN A 44 -8.05 3.88 3.59
CA ASN A 44 -8.66 4.23 2.32
C ASN A 44 -9.41 5.57 2.41
N GLY A 45 -9.00 6.55 1.61
CA GLY A 45 -9.58 7.90 1.61
C GLY A 45 -8.94 8.85 2.63
N LYS A 46 -7.93 8.40 3.38
CA LYS A 46 -7.21 9.27 4.32
C LYS A 46 -6.40 10.31 3.56
N ALA A 47 -6.42 11.55 4.02
CA ALA A 47 -5.51 12.58 3.53
C ALA A 47 -4.12 12.40 4.18
N ILE A 48 -3.09 12.27 3.36
CA ILE A 48 -1.68 12.26 3.76
C ILE A 48 -1.01 13.38 2.95
N ASP A 49 -0.43 14.35 3.65
CA ASP A 49 0.31 15.44 3.02
C ASP A 49 -0.52 16.22 1.97
N GLY A 50 -1.79 16.47 2.28
CA GLY A 50 -2.74 17.11 1.36
C GLY A 50 -3.31 16.20 0.26
N ASN A 51 -2.77 15.00 0.08
CA ASN A 51 -3.21 14.04 -0.93
C ASN A 51 -4.06 12.91 -0.34
N LYS A 52 -5.25 12.65 -0.89
CA LYS A 52 -6.06 11.50 -0.49
C LYS A 52 -5.41 10.22 -1.02
N ILE A 53 -5.01 9.34 -0.11
CA ILE A 53 -4.53 8.01 -0.48
C ILE A 53 -5.69 7.06 -0.69
N ARG A 54 -5.53 6.15 -1.65
CA ARG A 54 -6.49 5.08 -1.91
C ARG A 54 -5.86 3.75 -1.56
N VAL A 55 -6.45 3.06 -0.60
CA VAL A 55 -5.98 1.74 -0.17
C VAL A 55 -7.02 0.72 -0.60
N LYS A 56 -6.58 -0.33 -1.30
CA LYS A 56 -7.45 -1.41 -1.79
C LYS A 56 -6.74 -2.74 -1.58
N LYS A 57 -7.48 -3.85 -1.72
CA LYS A 57 -6.87 -5.17 -1.86
C LYS A 57 -5.89 -5.11 -3.04
N ALA A 58 -4.64 -5.50 -2.82
CA ALA A 58 -3.71 -5.68 -3.90
C ALA A 58 -4.11 -6.97 -4.62
N GLU A 59 -4.43 -6.85 -5.91
CA GLU A 59 -4.52 -8.02 -6.77
C GLU A 59 -3.09 -8.23 -7.26
N LEU A 60 -2.41 -9.25 -6.74
CA LEU A 60 -1.13 -9.72 -7.24
C LEU A 60 -1.36 -10.21 -8.67
N THR A 61 -1.38 -9.28 -9.62
CA THR A 61 -1.00 -9.62 -10.99
C THR A 61 0.49 -9.91 -10.88
N ASN A 62 0.81 -11.19 -10.69
CA ASN A 62 2.13 -11.71 -10.99
C ASN A 62 2.39 -11.27 -12.44
N ASP A 63 3.18 -10.21 -12.59
CA ASP A 63 3.78 -9.83 -13.86
C ASP A 63 4.76 -10.96 -14.18
N THR A 64 4.19 -12.06 -14.67
CA THR A 64 4.90 -13.16 -15.27
C THR A 64 5.36 -12.64 -16.63
N GLN A 65 6.60 -12.13 -16.61
CA GLN A 65 7.59 -12.04 -17.69
C GLN A 65 7.19 -11.44 -19.05
#